data_AF-A0A0V1HAF2-F1
#
_entry.id   AF-A0A0V1HAF2-F1
#
_cell.length_a   1.000
_cell.length_b   1.000
_cell.length_c   1.000
_cell.angle_alpha   90.00
_cell.angle_beta   90.00
_cell.angle_gamma   90.00
#
_symmetry.space_group_name_H-M   'P 1'
#
loop_
_entity.id
_entity.type
_entity.pdbx_description
1 polymer ?
#
loop_
_entity_poly.entity_id
_entity_poly.type
_entity_poly.pdbx_seq_one_letter_code
_entity_poly.pdbx_strand_id
1 'polypeptide(L)'
;MAGVHGGVQALMQQHVNVSAAEAEITTAKTFLQNKFGSEKAHLDEIIAILHGYKDAFPNAYRLAAAALTIGISSATCEASFSTCSRLLSPFRRSMTHARMNHLVLISFERQILESISNEELLRRFHKAGNRRLQLY
;
A
#
# COMPACT_ATOMS: atom_id res chain seq x y z
N MET A 1 -5.29 5.84 11.35
CA MET A 1 -5.46 5.51 9.91
C MET A 1 -6.43 6.47 9.21
N ALA A 2 -6.31 7.79 9.43
CA ALA A 2 -7.25 8.77 8.84
C ALA A 2 -6.75 9.43 7.54
N GLY A 3 -5.46 9.30 7.22
CA GLY A 3 -4.85 9.96 6.05
C GLY A 3 -5.07 9.25 4.71
N VAL A 4 -5.14 7.92 4.70
CA VAL A 4 -5.24 7.14 3.45
C VAL A 4 -6.65 7.24 2.85
N HIS A 5 -7.69 7.25 3.68
CA HIS A 5 -9.07 7.37 3.21
C HIS A 5 -9.35 8.73 2.56
N GLY A 6 -8.79 9.82 3.10
CA GLY A 6 -8.93 11.16 2.53
C GLY A 6 -8.26 11.32 1.16
N GLY A 7 -7.08 10.71 0.97
CA GLY A 7 -6.37 10.76 -0.32
C GLY A 7 -7.09 10.00 -1.43
N VAL A 8 -7.58 8.79 -1.13
CA VAL A 8 -8.30 7.95 -2.13
C VAL A 8 -9.66 8.55 -2.49
N GLN A 9 -10.36 9.14 -1.52
CA GLN A 9 -11.66 9.77 -1.74
C GLN A 9 -11.54 11.11 -2.48
N ALA A 10 -10.46 11.87 -2.27
CA ALA A 10 -10.14 13.07 -3.05
C ALA A 10 -9.84 12.76 -4.52
N LEU A 11 -9.25 11.59 -4.82
CA LEU A 11 -8.99 11.14 -6.19
C LEU A 11 -10.28 10.72 -6.94
N MET A 12 -11.31 10.24 -6.23
CA MET A 12 -12.56 9.76 -6.84
C MET A 12 -13.62 10.85 -7.08
N GLN A 13 -13.47 12.07 -6.53
CA GLN A 13 -14.51 13.10 -6.51
C GLN A 13 -14.40 14.19 -7.59
N GLN A 14 -13.50 14.06 -8.58
CA GLN A 14 -13.36 15.09 -9.62
C GLN A 14 -14.10 14.74 -10.91
N HIS A 15 -14.97 15.65 -11.34
CA HIS A 15 -15.62 15.64 -12.65
C HIS A 15 -14.55 15.91 -13.72
N VAL A 16 -13.84 14.88 -14.16
CA VAL A 16 -12.80 15.00 -15.19
C VAL A 16 -13.47 15.31 -16.53
N ASN A 17 -13.08 16.42 -17.16
CA ASN A 17 -13.44 16.67 -18.54
C ASN A 17 -12.69 15.67 -19.43
N VAL A 18 -13.42 14.64 -19.89
CA VAL A 18 -12.85 13.48 -20.59
C VAL A 18 -12.09 13.88 -21.85
N SER A 19 -12.59 14.84 -22.64
CA SER A 19 -11.92 15.23 -23.88
C SER A 19 -10.59 15.96 -23.63
N ALA A 20 -10.52 16.79 -22.58
CA ALA A 20 -9.29 17.48 -22.20
C ALA A 20 -8.27 16.49 -21.63
N ALA A 21 -8.72 15.50 -20.85
CA ALA A 21 -7.87 14.46 -20.30
C ALA A 21 -7.32 13.53 -21.39
N GLU A 22 -8.10 13.18 -22.41
CA GLU A 22 -7.64 12.37 -23.55
C GLU A 22 -6.52 13.06 -24.34
N ALA A 23 -6.67 14.36 -24.62
CA ALA A 23 -5.65 15.14 -25.29
C ALA A 23 -4.36 15.22 -24.45
N GLU A 24 -4.49 15.47 -23.15
CA GLU A 24 -3.36 15.50 -22.21
C GLU A 24 -2.65 14.14 -22.16
N ILE A 25 -3.39 13.04 -22.01
CA ILE A 25 -2.84 11.68 -21.97
C ILE A 25 -2.12 11.34 -23.28
N THR A 26 -2.67 11.76 -24.43
CA THR A 26 -2.03 11.55 -25.73
C THR A 26 -0.69 12.27 -25.80
N THR A 27 -0.64 13.54 -25.39
CA THR A 27 0.62 14.30 -25.37
C THR A 27 1.63 13.74 -24.36
N ALA A 28 1.18 13.32 -23.18
CA ALA A 28 2.01 12.66 -22.16
C ALA A 28 2.59 11.34 -22.68
N LYS A 29 1.80 10.55 -23.41
CA LYS A 29 2.26 9.30 -24.05
C LYS A 29 3.36 9.58 -25.07
N THR A 30 3.16 10.55 -25.96
CA THR A 30 4.19 10.94 -26.94
C THR A 30 5.45 11.44 -26.24
N PHE A 31 5.32 12.23 -25.18
CA PHE A 31 6.45 12.69 -24.37
C PHE A 31 7.25 11.52 -23.78
N LEU A 32 6.57 10.55 -23.16
CA LEU A 32 7.22 9.36 -22.60
C LEU A 32 7.89 8.50 -23.68
N GLN A 33 7.23 8.30 -24.82
CA GLN A 33 7.80 7.55 -25.95
C GLN A 33 9.07 8.21 -26.51
N ASN A 34 9.10 9.55 -26.58
CA ASN A 34 10.30 10.27 -27.01
C ASN A 34 11.44 10.16 -25.99
N LYS A 35 11.12 10.03 -24.69
CA LYS A 35 12.11 9.97 -23.62
C LYS A 35 12.72 8.58 -23.42
N PHE A 36 11.91 7.53 -23.61
CA PHE A 36 12.34 6.13 -23.41
C PHE A 36 12.58 5.37 -24.71
N GLY A 37 12.20 5.92 -25.87
CA GLY A 37 12.38 5.27 -27.17
C GLY A 37 11.68 3.91 -27.28
N SER A 38 12.40 2.91 -27.78
CA SER A 38 11.94 1.51 -27.88
C SER A 38 12.27 0.68 -26.63
N GLU A 39 12.92 1.26 -25.63
CA GLU A 39 13.37 0.54 -24.44
C GLU A 39 12.23 0.43 -23.42
N LYS A 40 12.14 -0.71 -22.74
CA LYS A 40 11.11 -0.94 -21.72
C LYS A 40 11.50 -0.19 -20.46
N ALA A 41 10.85 0.94 -20.21
CA ALA A 41 11.00 1.70 -18.98
C ALA A 41 10.40 0.95 -17.79
N HIS A 42 11.07 1.03 -16.63
CA HIS A 42 10.50 0.52 -15.39
C HIS A 42 9.39 1.45 -14.87
N LEU A 43 8.41 0.88 -14.16
CA LEU A 43 7.22 1.62 -13.69
C LEU A 43 7.61 2.78 -12.76
N ASP A 44 8.58 2.57 -11.87
CA ASP A 44 9.15 3.57 -10.96
C ASP A 44 9.75 4.76 -11.70
N GLU A 45 10.46 4.54 -12.81
CA GLU A 45 11.04 5.60 -13.63
C GLU A 45 9.94 6.43 -14.33
N ILE A 46 8.92 5.77 -14.86
CA ILE A 46 7.79 6.44 -15.51
C ILE A 46 7.05 7.34 -14.51
N ILE A 47 6.79 6.83 -13.30
CA ILE A 47 6.13 7.61 -12.24
C ILE A 47 7.00 8.78 -11.80
N ALA A 48 8.30 8.55 -11.60
CA ALA A 48 9.22 9.60 -11.17
C ALA A 48 9.26 10.74 -12.19
N ILE A 49 9.24 10.42 -13.49
CA ILE A 49 9.19 11.40 -14.55
C ILE A 49 7.85 12.13 -14.57
N LEU A 50 6.72 11.41 -14.54
CA LEU A 50 5.40 12.04 -14.51
C LEU A 50 5.20 12.92 -13.27
N HIS A 51 5.77 12.53 -12.12
CA HIS A 51 5.75 13.34 -10.91
C HIS A 51 6.55 14.64 -11.07
N GLY A 52 7.68 14.61 -11.78
CA GLY A 52 8.46 15.80 -12.12
C GLY A 52 7.72 16.79 -13.05
N TYR A 53 6.76 16.30 -13.84
CA TYR A 53 5.94 17.11 -14.76
C TYR A 53 4.46 17.14 -14.35
N LYS A 54 4.15 16.97 -13.07
CA LYS A 54 2.77 16.93 -12.55
C LYS A 54 1.93 18.17 -12.87
N ASP A 55 2.57 19.33 -13.04
CA ASP A 55 1.90 20.58 -13.38
C ASP A 55 1.57 20.66 -14.88
N ALA A 56 2.34 19.98 -15.72
CA ALA A 56 2.12 19.89 -17.17
C ALA A 56 1.12 18.76 -17.52
N PHE A 57 1.14 17.66 -16.77
CA PHE A 57 0.29 16.49 -16.99
C PHE A 57 -0.43 16.02 -15.70
N PRO A 58 -1.32 16.85 -15.12
CA PRO A 58 -1.97 16.54 -13.86
C PRO A 58 -2.90 15.32 -13.91
N ASN A 59 -3.65 15.13 -15.00
CA ASN A 59 -4.58 14.01 -15.14
C ASN A 59 -3.82 12.71 -15.46
N ALA A 60 -2.79 12.77 -16.29
CA ALA A 60 -1.98 11.59 -16.62
C ALA A 60 -1.25 11.07 -15.37
N TYR A 61 -0.66 11.96 -14.56
CA TYR A 61 -0.02 11.58 -13.31
C TYR A 61 -1.00 10.94 -12.32
N ARG A 62 -2.17 11.55 -12.12
CA ARG A 62 -3.21 11.02 -11.22
C ARG A 62 -3.70 9.65 -11.65
N LEU A 63 -3.93 9.45 -12.95
CA LEU A 63 -4.37 8.17 -13.49
C LEU A 63 -3.31 7.09 -13.27
N ALA A 64 -2.04 7.39 -13.56
CA ALA A 64 -0.94 6.47 -13.32
C ALA A 64 -0.84 6.11 -11.84
N ALA A 65 -0.85 7.11 -10.95
CA ALA A 65 -0.79 6.91 -9.50
C ALA A 65 -1.99 6.06 -8.99
N ALA A 66 -3.19 6.30 -9.50
CA ALA A 66 -4.38 5.52 -9.14
C ALA A 66 -4.26 4.06 -9.61
N ALA A 67 -3.84 3.82 -10.84
CA ALA A 67 -3.66 2.48 -11.38
C ALA A 67 -2.63 1.66 -10.56
N LEU A 68 -1.53 2.30 -10.16
CA LEU A 68 -0.52 1.67 -9.31
C LEU A 68 -1.02 1.41 -7.90
N THR A 69 -1.74 2.36 -7.31
CA THR A 69 -2.33 2.20 -5.98
C THR A 69 -3.30 1.02 -5.95
N ILE A 70 -4.11 0.85 -7.00
CA ILE A 70 -5.02 -0.29 -7.13
C ILE A 70 -4.23 -1.61 -7.19
N GLY A 71 -3.18 -1.68 -8.03
CA GLY A 71 -2.34 -2.88 -8.15
C GLY A 71 -1.67 -3.25 -6.83
N ILE A 72 -1.04 -2.27 -6.16
CA ILE A 72 -0.38 -2.45 -4.86
C ILE A 72 -1.40 -2.85 -3.79
N SER A 73 -2.58 -2.23 -3.78
CA SER A 73 -3.64 -2.56 -2.82
C SER A 73 -4.13 -4.00 -3.02
N SER A 74 -4.34 -4.45 -4.25
CA SER A 74 -4.75 -5.84 -4.52
C SER A 74 -3.70 -6.84 -4.03
N ALA A 75 -2.43 -6.62 -4.40
CA ALA A 75 -1.33 -7.48 -3.95
C ALA A 75 -1.18 -7.50 -2.42
N THR A 76 -1.35 -6.34 -1.76
CA THR A 76 -1.30 -6.22 -0.30
C THR A 76 -2.46 -6.95 0.37
N CYS A 77 -3.67 -6.86 -0.20
CA CYS A 77 -4.84 -7.61 0.27
C CYS A 77 -4.60 -9.12 0.16
N GLU A 78 -4.14 -9.60 -0.99
CA GLU A 78 -3.82 -11.03 -1.20
C GLU A 78 -2.73 -11.53 -0.24
N ALA A 79 -1.66 -10.77 -0.05
CA ALA A 79 -0.61 -11.08 0.92
C ALA A 79 -1.15 -11.12 2.37
N SER A 80 -2.05 -10.19 2.71
CA SER A 80 -2.72 -10.16 4.01
C SER A 80 -3.62 -11.38 4.21
N PHE A 81 -4.42 -11.75 3.22
CA PHE A 81 -5.29 -12.94 3.28
C PHE A 81 -4.49 -14.25 3.31
N SER A 82 -3.37 -14.33 2.57
CA SER A 82 -2.43 -15.45 2.65
C SER A 82 -1.86 -15.58 4.06
N THR A 83 -1.48 -14.45 4.67
CA THR A 83 -1.00 -14.43 6.06
C THR A 83 -2.08 -14.81 7.06
N CYS A 84 -3.30 -14.28 6.93
CA CYS A 84 -4.45 -14.68 7.73
C CYS A 84 -4.70 -16.19 7.62
N SER A 85 -4.66 -16.75 6.41
CA SER A 85 -4.83 -18.19 6.16
C SER A 85 -3.77 -19.03 6.86
N ARG A 86 -2.53 -18.54 6.94
CA ARG A 86 -1.45 -19.19 7.70
C ARG A 86 -1.64 -19.08 9.23
N LEU A 87 -2.18 -17.96 9.70
CA LEU A 87 -2.44 -17.72 11.13
C LEU A 87 -3.65 -18.50 11.65
N LEU A 88 -4.69 -18.64 10.82
CA LEU A 88 -5.92 -19.40 11.08
C LEU A 88 -5.77 -20.83 10.57
N SER A 89 -5.10 -21.67 11.36
CA SER A 89 -4.99 -23.10 11.03
C SER A 89 -6.32 -23.83 11.31
N PRO A 90 -6.54 -25.03 10.74
CA PRO A 90 -7.75 -25.82 10.99
C PRO A 90 -8.04 -26.09 12.47
N PHE A 91 -6.98 -26.11 13.31
CA PHE A 91 -7.04 -26.32 14.76
C PHE A 91 -7.06 -25.01 15.57
N ARG A 92 -6.83 -23.86 14.92
CA ARG A 92 -6.86 -22.52 15.53
C ARG A 92 -7.80 -21.63 14.73
N ARG A 93 -9.11 -21.88 14.88
CA ARG A 93 -10.16 -21.08 14.22
C ARG A 93 -10.77 -19.99 15.11
N SER A 94 -10.66 -20.09 16.43
CA SER A 94 -11.10 -19.04 17.35
C SER A 94 -9.94 -18.09 17.70
N MET A 95 -10.04 -16.85 17.22
CA MET A 95 -9.32 -15.71 17.77
C MET A 95 -10.11 -14.43 17.54
N THR A 96 -9.88 -13.41 18.36
CA THR A 96 -10.48 -12.09 18.12
C THR A 96 -9.92 -11.42 16.87
N HIS A 97 -10.74 -10.64 16.19
CA HIS A 97 -10.32 -9.82 15.06
C HIS A 97 -9.16 -8.87 15.43
N ALA A 98 -9.18 -8.31 16.65
CA ALA A 98 -8.10 -7.47 17.15
C ALA A 98 -6.77 -8.22 17.23
N ARG A 99 -6.76 -9.44 17.79
CA ARG A 99 -5.56 -10.28 17.86
C ARG A 99 -5.06 -10.67 16.47
N MET A 100 -5.96 -11.06 15.57
CA MET A 100 -5.60 -11.41 14.19
C MET A 100 -4.96 -10.22 13.48
N ASN A 101 -5.54 -9.03 13.60
CA ASN A 101 -5.03 -7.81 13.00
C ASN A 101 -3.62 -7.49 13.50
N HIS A 102 -3.38 -7.55 14.82
CA HIS A 102 -2.04 -7.35 15.37
C HIS A 102 -1.01 -8.38 14.84
N LEU A 103 -1.40 -9.65 14.70
CA LEU A 103 -0.49 -10.69 14.17
C LEU A 103 -0.16 -10.48 12.69
N VAL A 104 -1.14 -10.06 11.89
CA VAL A 104 -0.92 -9.67 10.49
C VAL A 104 0.02 -8.46 10.44
N LEU A 105 -0.22 -7.42 11.25
CA LEU A 105 0.66 -6.25 11.29
C LEU A 105 2.11 -6.63 11.63
N ILE A 106 2.32 -7.48 12.64
CA ILE A 106 3.66 -7.99 13.00
C ILE A 106 4.34 -8.70 11.82
N SER A 107 3.57 -9.41 10.97
CA SER A 107 4.14 -10.12 9.82
C SER A 107 4.62 -9.20 8.69
N PHE A 108 3.99 -8.04 8.51
CA PHE A 108 4.41 -7.02 7.55
C PHE A 108 5.57 -6.17 8.10
N GLU A 109 5.57 -5.88 9.39
CA GLU A 109 6.53 -5.00 10.05
C GLU A 109 7.77 -5.74 10.59
N ARG A 110 8.27 -6.73 9.84
CA ARG A 110 9.40 -7.56 10.29
C ARG A 110 10.66 -6.72 10.57
N GLN A 111 10.92 -5.71 9.75
CA GLN A 111 12.08 -4.82 9.92
C GLN A 111 12.03 -4.05 11.25
N ILE A 112 10.84 -3.57 11.63
CA ILE A 112 10.64 -2.90 12.92
C ILE A 112 10.82 -3.91 14.05
N LEU A 113 10.28 -5.12 13.91
CA LEU A 113 10.44 -6.17 14.92
C LEU A 113 11.91 -6.56 15.14
N GLU A 114 12.69 -6.68 14.06
CA GLU A 114 14.13 -6.98 14.10
C GLU A 114 14.94 -5.87 14.79
N SER A 115 14.44 -4.63 14.78
CA SER A 115 15.07 -3.50 15.50
C SER A 115 14.80 -3.49 17.01
N ILE A 116 13.84 -4.27 17.48
CA ILE A 116 13.45 -4.34 18.90
C ILE A 116 14.26 -5.43 19.60
N SER A 117 14.97 -5.06 20.67
CA SER A 117 15.65 -6.03 21.54
C SER A 117 14.66 -6.97 22.24
N ASN A 118 14.97 -8.27 22.21
CA ASN A 118 14.19 -9.31 22.87
C ASN A 118 14.12 -9.09 24.39
N GLU A 119 15.20 -8.59 24.98
CA GLU A 119 15.31 -8.29 26.41
C GLU A 119 14.33 -7.19 26.82
N GLU A 120 14.24 -6.13 26.01
CA GLU A 120 13.27 -5.05 26.24
C GLU A 120 11.83 -5.53 26.05
N LEU A 121 11.58 -6.40 25.04
CA LEU A 121 10.26 -7.02 24.85
C LEU A 121 9.85 -7.86 26.07
N LEU A 122 10.75 -8.71 26.56
CA LEU A 122 10.52 -9.55 27.74
C LEU A 122 10.30 -8.71 28.99
N ARG A 123 11.08 -7.65 29.17
CA ARG A 123 10.93 -6.71 30.30
C ARG A 123 9.58 -6.02 30.27
N ARG A 124 9.11 -5.55 29.11
CA ARG A 124 7.77 -4.95 28.95
C ARG A 124 6.66 -5.97 29.20
N PHE A 125 6.80 -7.18 28.68
CA PHE A 125 5.85 -8.25 28.91
C PHE A 125 5.75 -8.61 30.39
N HIS A 126 6.88 -8.71 31.10
CA HIS A 126 6.91 -8.94 32.53
C HIS A 126 6.24 -7.79 33.31
N LYS A 127 6.55 -6.54 32.95
CA LYS A 127 5.96 -5.34 33.57
C LYS A 127 4.44 -5.25 33.38
N ALA A 128 3.91 -5.75 32.26
CA ALA A 128 2.46 -5.77 32.01
C ALA A 128 1.68 -6.64 33.02
N GLY A 129 2.36 -7.51 33.79
CA GLY A 129 1.80 -8.25 34.92
C GLY A 129 0.79 -9.35 34.55
N ASN A 130 0.22 -9.31 33.35
CA ASN A 130 -0.76 -10.28 32.87
C ASN A 130 -0.07 -11.44 32.15
N ARG A 131 0.25 -12.50 32.90
CA ARG A 131 0.92 -13.71 32.37
C ARG A 131 -0.03 -14.63 31.61
N ARG A 132 -1.34 -14.39 31.68
CA ARG A 132 -2.33 -15.08 30.87
C ARG A 132 -2.46 -14.33 29.57
N LEU A 133 -2.11 -14.99 28.47
CA LEU A 133 -2.52 -14.54 27.15
C LEU A 133 -4.06 -14.59 27.13
N GLN A 134 -4.72 -13.44 27.10
CA GLN A 134 -6.16 -13.39 26.82
C GLN A 134 -6.35 -13.89 25.39
N LEU A 135 -6.80 -15.14 25.28
CA LEU A 135 -7.05 -15.80 24.00
C LEU A 135 -8.44 -15.47 23.43
N TYR A 136 -9.22 -14.63 24.12
CA TYR A 136 -10.49 -14.06 23.68
C TYR A 136 -10.65 -12.66 24.27
#